data_AF-A0A7M5UUA7-F1
#
_entry.id   AF-A0A7M5UUA7-F1
#
_cell.length_a   1.000
_cell.length_b   1.000
_cell.length_c   1.000
_cell.angle_alpha   90.00
_cell.angle_beta   90.00
_cell.angle_gamma   90.00
#
_symmetry.space_group_name_H-M   'P 1'
#
loop_
_entity.id
_entity.type
_entity.pdbx_description
1 polymer ?
#
loop_
_entity_poly.entity_id
_entity_poly.type
_entity_poly.pdbx_seq_one_letter_code
_entity_poly.pdbx_strand_id
1 'polypeptide(L)'
;MYTHVTLKTVQAGTLFGTLLFGPLIALARKDTRNMKGLVAKVGKAGKVGAGIGLVTGPAMTYSKFRDQTYEQVWDRAYRVRKNRGQVRADQGYIAGGVIGSLVTTLTASNPLVGELVGSSIGILGAAYYTNMYLPKKEKEEKKE
;
A
#
# COMPACT_ATOMS: atom_id res chain seq x y z
N MET A 1 -10.73 7.56 -12.30
CA MET A 1 -10.87 6.09 -12.13
C MET A 1 -9.60 5.34 -12.53
N TYR A 2 -9.03 5.64 -13.70
CA TYR A 2 -7.72 5.12 -14.14
C TYR A 2 -6.61 5.34 -13.11
N THR A 3 -6.48 6.56 -12.57
CA THR A 3 -5.52 6.90 -11.51
C THR A 3 -5.71 6.11 -10.23
N HIS A 4 -6.96 5.84 -9.82
CA HIS A 4 -7.26 5.04 -8.61
C HIS A 4 -6.80 3.59 -8.78
N VAL A 5 -7.06 2.99 -9.95
CA VAL A 5 -6.64 1.60 -10.21
C VAL A 5 -5.12 1.49 -10.27
N THR A 6 -4.45 2.42 -10.96
CA THR A 6 -2.97 2.45 -11.00
C THR A 6 -2.38 2.67 -9.61
N LEU A 7 -2.95 3.55 -8.79
CA LEU A 7 -2.51 3.74 -7.41
C LEU A 7 -2.70 2.47 -6.58
N LYS A 8 -3.82 1.75 -6.75
CA LYS A 8 -4.07 0.48 -6.06
C LYS A 8 -3.10 -0.63 -6.47
N THR A 9 -2.74 -0.71 -7.75
CA THR A 9 -1.75 -1.70 -8.22
C THR A 9 -0.34 -1.36 -7.77
N VAL A 10 0.02 -0.08 -7.72
CA VAL A 10 1.29 0.38 -7.13
C VAL A 10 1.31 0.10 -5.63
N GLN A 11 0.25 0.45 -4.89
CA GLN A 11 0.12 0.15 -3.45
C GLN A 11 0.30 -1.34 -3.18
N ALA A 12 -0.39 -2.21 -3.93
CA ALA A 12 -0.29 -3.66 -3.80
C ALA A 12 1.13 -4.16 -4.14
N GLY A 13 1.70 -3.70 -5.25
CA GLY A 13 3.06 -4.05 -5.66
C GLY A 13 4.11 -3.64 -4.63
N THR A 14 3.98 -2.44 -4.07
CA THR A 14 4.82 -1.95 -2.97
C THR A 14 4.66 -2.84 -1.74
N LEU A 15 3.43 -3.11 -1.29
CA LEU A 15 3.15 -3.93 -0.12
C LEU A 15 3.72 -5.35 -0.24
N PHE A 16 3.51 -6.01 -1.38
CA PHE A 16 4.05 -7.35 -1.62
C PHE A 16 5.58 -7.33 -1.71
N GLY A 17 6.14 -6.31 -2.36
CA GLY A 17 7.58 -6.12 -2.47
C GLY A 17 8.25 -5.90 -1.11
N THR A 18 7.67 -5.06 -0.26
CA THR A 18 8.25 -4.68 1.04
C THR A 18 8.00 -5.70 2.14
N LEU A 19 6.80 -6.30 2.19
CA LEU A 19 6.35 -7.14 3.30
C LEU A 19 6.64 -8.63 3.07
N LEU A 20 6.49 -9.12 1.83
CA LEU A 20 6.70 -10.54 1.50
C LEU A 20 8.07 -10.76 0.86
N PHE A 21 8.30 -10.19 -0.31
CA PHE A 21 9.48 -10.54 -1.10
C PHE A 21 10.79 -10.01 -0.49
N GLY A 22 10.79 -8.82 0.10
CA GLY A 22 11.95 -8.22 0.76
C GLY A 22 12.52 -9.10 1.89
N PRO A 23 11.73 -9.46 2.91
CA PRO A 23 12.17 -10.32 4.00
C PRO A 23 12.52 -11.74 3.55
N LEU A 24 11.74 -12.31 2.62
CA LEU A 24 12.03 -13.64 2.07
C LEU A 24 13.38 -13.69 1.36
N ILE A 25 13.70 -12.68 0.54
CA ILE A 25 15.01 -12.58 -0.13
C ILE A 25 16.14 -12.36 0.87
N ALA A 26 15.91 -11.59 1.93
CA ALA A 26 16.89 -11.34 2.98
C ALA A 26 17.19 -12.59 3.82
N LEU A 27 16.18 -13.42 4.10
CA LEU A 27 16.32 -14.69 4.83
C LEU A 27 16.98 -15.79 3.99
N ALA A 28 16.67 -15.84 2.70
CA ALA A 28 17.22 -16.81 1.76
C ALA A 28 18.72 -16.60 1.48
N ARG A 29 19.22 -15.36 1.59
CA ARG A 29 20.63 -15.03 1.38
C ARG A 29 21.37 -14.90 2.71
N LYS A 30 22.34 -15.80 2.94
CA LYS A 30 23.14 -15.84 4.18
C LYS A 30 23.86 -14.52 4.48
N ASP A 31 24.31 -13.81 3.44
CA ASP A 31 25.08 -12.55 3.57
C ASP A 31 24.25 -11.34 4.02
N THR A 32 22.91 -11.45 4.05
CA THR A 32 22.01 -10.33 4.33
C THR A 32 21.13 -10.53 5.57
N ARG A 33 21.52 -11.46 6.45
CA ARG A 33 20.85 -11.71 7.75
C ARG A 33 21.16 -10.65 8.82
N ASN A 34 21.41 -9.42 8.40
CA ASN A 34 21.65 -8.26 9.25
C ASN A 34 20.60 -7.18 8.97
N MET A 35 20.35 -6.27 9.93
CA MET A 35 19.32 -5.22 9.76
C MET A 35 19.58 -4.30 8.58
N LYS A 36 20.85 -4.00 8.29
CA LYS A 36 21.22 -3.21 7.10
C LYS A 36 20.90 -3.94 5.80
N GLY A 37 21.15 -5.25 5.73
CA GLY A 37 20.84 -6.09 4.57
C GLY A 37 19.34 -6.28 4.36
N LEU A 38 18.57 -6.46 5.42
CA LEU A 38 17.12 -6.53 5.36
C LEU A 38 16.52 -5.24 4.77
N VAL A 39 16.88 -4.08 5.32
CA VAL A 39 16.38 -2.77 4.87
C VAL A 39 16.75 -2.52 3.39
N ALA A 40 17.97 -2.89 2.98
CA ALA A 40 18.40 -2.76 1.59
C ALA A 40 17.60 -3.67 0.64
N LYS A 41 17.30 -4.92 1.03
CA LYS A 41 16.51 -5.86 0.22
C LYS A 41 15.04 -5.50 0.17
N VAL A 42 14.46 -5.05 1.28
CA VAL A 42 13.09 -4.52 1.37
C VAL A 42 12.94 -3.31 0.46
N GLY A 43 13.90 -2.36 0.50
CA GLY A 43 13.89 -1.21 -0.39
C GLY A 43 13.99 -1.59 -1.87
N LYS A 44 14.84 -2.56 -2.22
CA LYS A 44 14.99 -3.02 -3.61
C LYS A 44 13.75 -3.77 -4.11
N ALA A 45 13.22 -4.68 -3.30
CA ALA A 45 12.02 -5.45 -3.64
C ALA A 45 10.78 -4.56 -3.71
N GLY A 46 10.65 -3.59 -2.81
CA GLY A 46 9.59 -2.58 -2.84
C GLY A 46 9.63 -1.73 -4.11
N LYS A 47 10.81 -1.26 -4.54
CA LYS A 47 10.96 -0.51 -5.80
C LYS A 47 10.58 -1.34 -7.03
N VAL A 48 11.02 -2.60 -7.09
CA VAL A 48 10.67 -3.51 -8.19
C VAL A 48 9.16 -3.78 -8.20
N GLY A 49 8.55 -4.02 -7.04
CA GLY A 49 7.12 -4.22 -6.90
C GLY A 49 6.30 -2.99 -7.30
N ALA A 50 6.74 -1.79 -6.90
CA ALA A 50 6.12 -0.53 -7.31
C ALA A 50 6.21 -0.32 -8.84
N GLY A 51 7.37 -0.61 -9.43
CA GLY A 51 7.58 -0.53 -10.88
C GLY A 51 6.68 -1.49 -11.65
N ILE A 52 6.58 -2.75 -11.21
CA ILE A 52 5.63 -3.72 -11.78
C ILE A 52 4.20 -3.20 -11.64
N GLY A 53 3.82 -2.69 -10.47
CA GLY A 53 2.49 -2.13 -10.22
C GLY A 53 2.15 -0.94 -11.13
N LEU A 54 3.14 -0.12 -11.50
CA LEU A 54 2.98 1.04 -12.37
C LEU A 54 2.75 0.63 -13.83
N VAL A 55 3.40 -0.42 -14.31
CA VAL A 55 3.20 -0.95 -15.68
C VAL A 55 1.92 -1.78 -15.77
N THR A 56 1.68 -2.64 -14.77
CA THR A 56 0.53 -3.57 -14.78
C THR A 56 -0.77 -2.83 -14.48
N GLY A 57 -0.73 -1.69 -13.79
CA GLY A 57 -1.90 -0.86 -13.44
C GLY A 57 -2.71 -0.42 -14.66
N PRO A 58 -2.12 0.33 -15.61
CA PRO A 58 -2.78 0.73 -16.85
C PRO A 58 -3.26 -0.46 -17.67
N ALA A 59 -2.47 -1.54 -17.75
CA ALA A 59 -2.84 -2.76 -18.50
C ALA A 59 -4.09 -3.44 -17.91
N MET A 60 -4.14 -3.64 -16.59
CA MET A 60 -5.30 -4.21 -15.89
C MET A 60 -6.52 -3.29 -15.95
N THR A 61 -6.29 -1.98 -15.96
CA THR A 61 -7.35 -1.01 -16.10
C THR A 61 -7.96 -1.12 -17.50
N TYR A 62 -7.13 -1.08 -18.54
CA TYR A 62 -7.58 -1.24 -19.92
C TYR A 62 -8.34 -2.56 -20.13
N SER A 63 -7.80 -3.68 -19.65
CA SER A 63 -8.47 -4.98 -19.78
C SER A 63 -9.82 -5.04 -19.08
N LYS A 64 -9.99 -4.32 -17.97
CA LYS A 64 -11.23 -4.34 -17.17
C LYS A 64 -12.28 -3.34 -17.65
N PHE A 65 -11.88 -2.28 -18.33
CA PHE A 65 -12.80 -1.24 -18.84
C PHE A 65 -13.20 -1.43 -20.29
N ARG A 66 -12.50 -2.27 -21.07
CA ARG A 66 -12.83 -2.51 -22.47
C ARG A 66 -14.27 -3.03 -22.69
N ASP A 67 -14.82 -3.74 -21.71
CA ASP A 67 -16.12 -4.41 -21.79
C ASP A 67 -17.21 -3.71 -20.93
N GLN A 68 -16.96 -2.49 -20.40
CA GLN A 68 -17.89 -1.79 -19.51
C GLN A 68 -18.56 -0.58 -20.18
N THR A 69 -19.86 -0.39 -19.93
CA THR A 69 -20.59 0.81 -20.38
C THR A 69 -20.29 2.03 -19.49
N TYR A 70 -20.47 3.23 -20.03
CA TYR A 70 -20.18 4.48 -19.33
C TYR A 70 -20.92 4.61 -17.98
N GLU A 71 -22.16 4.15 -17.91
CA GLU A 71 -22.97 4.15 -16.68
C GLU A 71 -22.39 3.23 -15.60
N GLN A 72 -21.89 2.05 -15.98
CA GLN A 72 -21.25 1.11 -15.04
C GLN A 72 -19.94 1.68 -14.47
N VAL A 73 -19.19 2.42 -15.28
CA VAL A 73 -17.97 3.13 -14.85
C VAL A 73 -18.32 4.21 -13.82
N TRP A 74 -19.40 4.97 -14.07
CA TRP A 74 -19.87 6.02 -13.17
C TRP A 74 -20.37 5.48 -11.83
N ASP A 75 -21.25 4.48 -11.84
CA ASP A 75 -21.75 3.85 -10.61
C ASP A 75 -20.59 3.29 -9.78
N ARG A 76 -19.61 2.64 -10.42
CA ARG A 76 -18.42 2.13 -9.73
C ARG A 76 -17.59 3.26 -9.12
N ALA A 77 -17.39 4.37 -9.84
CA ALA A 77 -16.68 5.53 -9.29
C ALA A 77 -17.41 6.13 -8.08
N TYR A 78 -18.74 6.19 -8.13
CA TYR A 78 -19.57 6.65 -7.03
C TYR A 78 -19.44 5.75 -5.79
N ARG A 79 -19.53 4.43 -5.96
CA ARG A 79 -19.37 3.45 -4.86
C ARG A 79 -17.99 3.51 -4.20
N VAL A 80 -16.93 3.65 -5.00
CA VAL A 80 -15.56 3.77 -4.47
C VAL A 80 -15.40 5.04 -3.63
N ARG A 81 -15.95 6.17 -4.09
CA ARG A 81 -15.89 7.44 -3.34
C ARG A 81 -16.60 7.37 -1.99
N LYS A 82 -17.68 6.58 -1.90
CA LYS A 82 -18.45 6.39 -0.65
C LYS A 82 -17.83 5.37 0.30
N ASN A 83 -16.89 4.54 -0.17
CA ASN A 83 -16.24 3.53 0.65
C ASN A 83 -15.17 4.16 1.59
N ARG A 84 -15.59 4.53 2.80
CA ARG A 84 -14.73 5.13 3.82
C ARG A 84 -13.52 4.28 4.21
N GLY A 85 -13.64 2.95 4.15
CA GLY A 85 -12.52 2.05 4.44
C GLY A 85 -11.39 2.17 3.41
N GLN A 86 -11.75 2.25 2.13
CA GLN A 86 -10.76 2.45 1.06
C GLN A 86 -10.09 3.82 1.14
N VAL A 87 -10.85 4.87 1.47
CA VAL A 87 -10.31 6.22 1.67
C VAL A 87 -9.31 6.26 2.82
N ARG A 88 -9.61 5.62 3.96
CA ARG A 88 -8.67 5.54 5.09
C ARG A 88 -7.39 4.79 4.71
N ALA A 89 -7.49 3.71 3.95
CA ALA A 89 -6.32 2.98 3.47
C ALA A 89 -5.44 3.84 2.54
N ASP A 90 -6.06 4.63 1.66
CA ASP A 90 -5.33 5.55 0.78
C ASP A 90 -4.67 6.70 1.55
N GLN A 91 -5.35 7.26 2.54
CA GLN A 91 -4.79 8.27 3.44
C GLN A 91 -3.64 7.69 4.28
N GLY A 92 -3.79 6.45 4.79
CA GLY A 92 -2.75 5.74 5.51
C GLY A 92 -1.51 5.49 4.66
N TYR A 93 -1.69 5.09 3.39
CA TYR A 93 -0.58 4.92 2.45
C TYR A 93 0.21 6.21 2.26
N ILE A 94 -0.46 7.33 1.99
CA ILE A 94 0.18 8.62 1.74
C ILE A 94 0.82 9.16 3.03
N ALA A 95 0.06 9.22 4.13
CA ALA A 95 0.57 9.75 5.40
C ALA A 95 1.73 8.90 5.93
N GLY A 96 1.60 7.57 5.87
CA GLY A 96 2.66 6.65 6.26
C GLY A 96 3.91 6.81 5.40
N GLY A 97 3.75 6.97 4.08
CA GLY A 97 4.88 7.21 3.16
C GLY A 97 5.60 8.52 3.45
N VAL A 98 4.85 9.61 3.63
CA VAL A 98 5.42 10.93 3.95
C VAL A 98 6.15 10.91 5.28
N ILE A 99 5.51 10.38 6.34
CA ILE A 99 6.14 10.27 7.67
C ILE A 99 7.39 9.39 7.61
N GLY A 100 7.29 8.23 6.94
CA GLY A 100 8.41 7.31 6.79
C GLY A 100 9.59 7.95 6.06
N SER A 101 9.32 8.67 4.96
CA SER A 101 10.35 9.43 4.22
C SER A 101 10.99 10.48 5.13
N LEU A 102 10.20 11.29 5.83
CA LEU A 102 10.71 12.34 6.72
C LEU A 102 11.62 11.77 7.82
N VAL A 103 11.20 10.69 8.48
CA VAL A 103 11.99 10.02 9.53
C VAL A 103 13.33 9.53 8.98
N THR A 104 13.34 8.93 7.78
CA THR A 104 14.59 8.46 7.16
C THR A 104 15.49 9.59 6.67
N THR A 105 14.93 10.70 6.19
CA THR A 105 15.70 11.90 5.83
C THR A 105 16.39 12.49 7.06
N LEU A 106 15.67 12.57 8.19
CA LEU A 106 16.22 13.09 9.46
C LEU A 106 17.31 12.19 10.06
N THR A 107 17.33 10.91 9.70
CA THR A 107 18.30 9.91 10.19
C THR A 107 19.40 9.60 9.17
N ALA A 108 19.62 10.49 8.18
CA ALA A 108 20.62 10.35 7.11
C ALA A 108 20.55 9.01 6.34
N SER A 109 19.36 8.40 6.28
CA SER A 109 19.08 7.15 5.60
C SER A 109 18.36 7.41 4.27
N ASN A 110 18.16 6.37 3.46
CA ASN A 110 17.55 6.52 2.15
C ASN A 110 16.04 6.87 2.26
N PRO A 111 15.59 8.07 1.83
CA PRO A 111 14.21 8.53 2.00
C PRO A 111 13.19 7.64 1.30
N LEU A 112 13.56 7.07 0.14
CA LEU A 112 12.70 6.17 -0.61
C LEU A 112 12.40 4.88 0.15
N VAL A 113 13.33 4.38 0.97
CA VAL A 113 13.09 3.17 1.75
C VAL A 113 12.15 3.48 2.92
N GLY A 114 12.31 4.64 3.55
CA GLY A 114 11.38 5.13 4.56
C GLY A 114 9.96 5.31 4.00
N GLU A 115 9.83 5.86 2.81
CA GLU A 115 8.53 6.00 2.13
C GLU A 115 7.87 4.64 1.88
N LEU A 116 8.60 3.67 1.32
CA LEU A 116 8.06 2.35 1.00
C LEU A 116 7.64 1.57 2.24
N VAL A 117 8.44 1.61 3.30
CA VAL A 117 8.12 0.94 4.58
C VAL A 117 6.98 1.67 5.30
N GLY A 118 7.05 2.99 5.40
CA GLY A 118 6.04 3.81 6.07
C GLY A 118 4.67 3.71 5.40
N SER A 119 4.63 3.72 4.07
CA SER A 119 3.39 3.56 3.31
C SER A 119 2.77 2.17 3.48
N SER A 120 3.59 1.12 3.60
CA SER A 120 3.13 -0.25 3.88
C SER A 120 2.53 -0.37 5.29
N ILE A 121 3.20 0.21 6.29
CA ILE A 121 2.71 0.27 7.68
C ILE A 121 1.39 1.07 7.75
N GLY A 122 1.31 2.18 7.02
CA GLY A 122 0.13 3.05 6.96
C GLY A 122 -1.10 2.34 6.40
N ILE A 123 -0.94 1.52 5.34
CA ILE A 123 -2.05 0.68 4.83
C ILE A 123 -2.51 -0.32 5.89
N LEU A 124 -1.56 -1.04 6.52
CA LEU A 124 -1.89 -2.07 7.52
C LEU A 124 -2.58 -1.46 8.75
N GLY A 125 -2.11 -0.31 9.23
CA GLY A 125 -2.73 0.41 10.33
C GLY A 125 -4.15 0.87 10.01
N ALA A 126 -4.37 1.42 8.81
CA ALA A 126 -5.70 1.82 8.36
C ALA A 126 -6.65 0.61 8.17
N ALA A 127 -6.13 -0.52 7.69
CA ALA A 127 -6.88 -1.77 7.55
C ALA A 127 -7.26 -2.36 8.92
N TYR A 128 -6.33 -2.37 9.88
CA TYR A 128 -6.58 -2.79 11.26
C TYR A 128 -7.66 -1.92 11.92
N TYR A 129 -7.52 -0.59 11.81
CA TYR A 129 -8.49 0.35 12.37
C TYR A 129 -9.90 0.13 11.79
N THR A 130 -9.98 -0.07 10.48
CA THR A 130 -11.27 -0.22 9.79
C THR A 130 -11.94 -1.55 10.10
N ASN A 131 -11.19 -2.65 10.11
CA ASN A 131 -11.76 -4.00 10.18
C ASN A 131 -11.83 -4.58 11.60
N MET A 132 -10.99 -4.12 12.53
CA MET A 132 -10.95 -4.67 13.89
C MET A 132 -11.42 -3.66 14.93
N TYR A 133 -10.95 -2.41 14.86
CA TYR A 133 -11.24 -1.43 15.90
C TYR A 133 -12.67 -0.87 15.83
N LEU A 134 -13.09 -0.34 14.68
CA LEU A 134 -14.44 0.21 14.49
C LEU A 134 -15.58 -0.76 14.85
N PRO A 135 -15.62 -2.01 14.36
CA PRO A 135 -16.70 -2.93 14.70
C PRO A 135 -16.67 -3.39 16.16
N LYS A 136 -15.51 -3.33 16.83
CA LYS A 136 -15.43 -3.59 18.28
C LYS A 136 -16.07 -2.44 19.07
N LYS A 137 -15.74 -1.20 18.70
CA LYS A 137 -16.31 0.00 19.33
C LYS A 137 -17.83 0.08 19.17
N GLU A 138 -18.36 -0.20 17.97
CA GLU A 138 -19.82 -0.22 17.73
C GLU A 138 -20.56 -1.29 18.55
N LYS A 139 -19.89 -2.39 18.91
CA LYS A 139 -20.46 -3.43 19.78
C LYS A 139 -20.41 -3.05 21.25
N GLU A 140 -19.48 -2.19 21.65
CA GLU A 140 -19.37 -1.66 23.02
C GLU A 140 -20.42 -0.56 23.24
N GLU A 141 -20.57 0.38 22.30
CA GLU A 141 -21.58 1.46 22.37
C GLU A 141 -23.04 0.96 22.31
N LYS A 142 -23.30 -0.23 21.75
CA LYS A 142 -24.65 -0.84 21.73
C LYS A 142 -24.99 -1.65 22.99
N LYS A 143 -24.03 -1.81 23.91
CA LYS A 143 -24.22 -2.53 25.18
C LYS A 143 -24.46 -1.59 26.36
N GLU A 144 -24.22 -0.30 26.17
CA GLU A 144 -24.61 0.79 27.08
C GLU A 144 -26.02 1.29 26.73
#